data_AF-A0A526YQQ0-F1
#
_entry.id   AF-A0A526YQQ0-F1
#
_cell.length_a   1.000
_cell.length_b   1.000
_cell.length_c   1.000
_cell.angle_alpha   90.00
_cell.angle_beta   90.00
_cell.angle_gamma   90.00
#
_symmetry.space_group_name_H-M   'P 1'
#
loop_
_entity.id
_entity.type
_entity.pdbx_description
1 polymer ?
#
loop_
_entity_poly.entity_id
_entity_poly.type
_entity_poly.pdbx_seq_one_letter_code
_entity_poly.pdbx_strand_id
1 'polypeptide(L)' 'LLFYTWALMHHMLGGVRHLIWDTGAGLEKDTASRVAWATLVGSIVLTLLIWIAGYMARGA' A
#
# COMPACT_ATOMS: atom_id res chain seq x y z
N LEU A 1 15.89 -0.59 -6.67
CA LEU A 1 14.49 -0.88 -7.10
C LEU A 1 13.56 -1.18 -5.92
N LEU A 2 13.96 -1.97 -4.92
CA LEU A 2 13.06 -2.41 -3.83
C LEU A 2 12.38 -1.25 -3.09
N PHE A 3 13.17 -0.29 -2.58
CA PHE A 3 12.61 0.87 -1.88
C PHE A 3 11.89 1.85 -2.81
N TYR A 4 12.25 1.88 -4.10
CA TYR A 4 11.51 2.66 -5.10
C TYR A 4 10.12 2.05 -5.35
N THR A 5 10.04 0.72 -5.51
CA THR A 5 8.74 0.02 -5.60
C THR A 5 7.92 0.18 -4.34
N TRP A 6 8.54 0.15 -3.15
CA TRP A 6 7.84 0.41 -1.90
C TRP A 6 7.29 1.84 -1.82
N ALA A 7 8.08 2.84 -2.19
CA ALA A 7 7.64 4.24 -2.24
C ALA A 7 6.41 4.39 -3.15
N LEU A 8 6.41 3.77 -4.34
CA LEU A 8 5.27 3.78 -5.26
C LEU A 8 4.04 3.06 -4.69
N MET A 9 4.20 1.87 -4.10
CA MET A 9 3.08 1.13 -3.51
C MET A 9 2.49 1.84 -2.30
N HIS A 10 3.34 2.43 -1.45
CA HIS A 10 2.88 3.22 -0.31
C HIS A 10 2.15 4.49 -0.75
N HIS A 11 2.69 5.20 -1.75
CA HIS A 11 2.03 6.38 -2.33
C HIS A 11 0.68 6.03 -2.97
N MET A 12 0.61 4.95 -3.75
CA MET A 12 -0.63 4.49 -4.38
C MET A 12 -1.71 4.16 -3.33
N LEU A 13 -1.37 3.37 -2.30
CA LEU A 13 -2.33 3.05 -1.23
C LEU A 13 -2.72 4.28 -0.41
N GLY A 14 -1.79 5.24 -0.22
CA GLY A 14 -2.10 6.55 0.34
C GLY A 14 -3.12 7.31 -0.52
N GLY A 15 -2.93 7.33 -1.84
CA GLY A 15 -3.88 7.91 -2.80
C GLY A 15 -5.27 7.26 -2.71
N VAL A 16 -5.35 5.92 -2.64
CA VAL A 16 -6.63 5.21 -2.45
C VAL A 16 -7.32 5.63 -1.15
N ARG A 17 -6.58 5.74 -0.05
CA ARG A 17 -7.12 6.26 1.22
C ARG A 17 -7.67 7.68 1.05
N HIS A 18 -6.96 8.56 0.36
CA HIS A 18 -7.45 9.91 0.09
C HIS A 18 -8.73 9.90 -0.76
N LEU A 19 -8.81 9.07 -1.80
CA LEU A 19 -10.05 8.91 -2.58
C LEU A 19 -11.22 8.43 -1.73
N ILE A 20 -10.98 7.55 -0.75
CA ILE A 20 -12.02 7.13 0.22
C ILE A 20 -12.45 8.33 1.07
N TRP A 21 -11.50 9.11 1.59
CA TRP A 21 -11.80 10.29 2.39
C TRP A 21 -12.56 11.37 1.61
N ASP A 22 -12.30 11.51 0.31
CA ASP A 22 -13.02 12.45 -0.56
C ASP A 22 -14.52 12.12 -0.68
N THR A 23 -14.92 10.87 -0.41
CA THR A 23 -16.34 10.47 -0.34
C THR A 23 -17.00 10.79 1.00
N GLY A 24 -16.25 11.33 1.98
CA GLY A 24 -16.70 11.53 3.36
C GLY A 24 -16.62 10.28 4.25
N ALA A 25 -16.11 9.16 3.73
CA ALA A 25 -15.99 7.90 4.47
C ALA A 25 -14.68 7.81 5.27
N GLY A 26 -14.68 7.04 6.37
CA GLY A 26 -13.47 6.65 7.10
C GLY A 26 -12.72 7.79 7.81
N LEU A 27 -13.41 8.89 8.14
CA LEU A 27 -12.86 10.08 8.77
C LEU A 27 -12.82 10.03 10.31
N GLU A 28 -13.51 9.07 10.92
CA GLU A 28 -13.46 8.84 12.37
C GLU A 28 -12.03 8.45 12.78
N LYS A 29 -11.56 8.92 13.94
CA LYS A 29 -10.14 8.87 14.34
C LYS A 29 -9.57 7.46 14.43
N ASP A 30 -10.29 6.53 15.05
CA ASP A 30 -9.88 5.12 15.14
C ASP A 30 -9.81 4.50 13.74
N THR A 31 -10.86 4.72 12.94
CA THR A 31 -10.93 4.24 11.56
C THR A 31 -9.77 4.79 10.71
N ALA A 32 -9.52 6.09 10.74
CA ALA A 32 -8.43 6.73 10.01
C ALA A 32 -7.06 6.19 10.44
N SER A 33 -6.86 5.95 11.75
CA SER A 33 -5.63 5.37 12.29
C SER A 33 -5.44 3.93 11.82
N ARG A 34 -6.50 3.12 11.84
CA ARG A 34 -6.48 1.73 11.35
C ARG A 34 -6.18 1.67 9.85
N VAL A 35 -6.78 2.56 9.06
CA VAL A 35 -6.51 2.66 7.62
C VAL A 35 -5.07 3.10 7.36
N ALA A 36 -4.51 4.02 8.15
CA ALA A 36 -3.11 4.42 8.03
C ALA A 36 -2.14 3.25 8.29
N TRP A 37 -2.39 2.45 9.33
CA TRP A 37 -1.63 1.22 9.58
C TRP A 37 -1.80 0.19 8.45
N ALA A 38 -3.03 0.01 7.95
CA ALA A 38 -3.30 -0.86 6.82
C ALA A 38 -2.57 -0.40 5.54
N THR A 39 -2.47 0.90 5.28
CA THR A 39 -1.67 1.47 4.17
C THR A 39 -0.19 1.10 4.30
N LEU A 40 0.39 1.18 5.50
CA LEU A 40 1.79 0.83 5.73
C LEU A 40 2.04 -0.67 5.57
N VAL A 41 1.26 -1.51 6.24
CA VAL A 41 1.40 -2.98 6.17
C VAL A 41 1.11 -3.47 4.75
N GLY A 42 0.04 -2.98 4.14
CA GLY A 42 -0.36 -3.32 2.78
C GLY A 42 0.71 -2.97 1.75
N SER A 43 1.39 -1.82 1.88
CA SER A 43 2.43 -1.44 0.92
C SER A 43 3.67 -2.34 1.03
N ILE A 44 4.03 -2.77 2.24
CA ILE A 44 5.13 -3.74 2.47
C ILE A 44 4.75 -5.09 1.85
N VAL A 45 3.56 -5.61 2.14
CA VAL A 45 3.08 -6.89 1.59
C VAL A 45 3.06 -6.87 0.06
N LEU A 46 2.47 -5.85 -0.55
CA LEU A 46 2.45 -5.72 -2.02
C LEU A 46 3.85 -5.65 -2.62
N THR A 47 4.76 -4.92 -1.97
CA THR A 47 6.16 -4.85 -2.43
C THR A 47 6.80 -6.23 -2.41
N LEU A 48 6.67 -7.01 -1.33
CA LEU A 48 7.23 -8.35 -1.26
C LEU A 48 6.63 -9.28 -2.31
N LEU A 49 5.30 -9.24 -2.52
CA LEU A 49 4.62 -10.04 -3.53
C LEU A 49 5.12 -9.74 -4.95
N ILE A 50 5.33 -8.47 -5.29
CA ILE A 50 5.88 -8.06 -6.59
C ILE A 50 7.27 -8.67 -6.80
N TRP A 51 8.12 -8.63 -5.78
CA TRP A 51 9.48 -9.17 -5.88
C TRP A 51 9.50 -10.69 -5.96
N ILE A 52 8.69 -11.37 -5.16
CA ILE A 52 8.52 -12.84 -5.22
C ILE A 52 8.05 -13.25 -6.62
N ALA A 53 6.98 -12.63 -7.11
CA ALA A 53 6.45 -12.92 -8.44
C ALA A 53 7.47 -12.62 -9.55
N GLY A 54 8.22 -11.52 -9.43
CA GLY A 54 9.28 -11.17 -10.37
C GLY A 54 10.44 -12.17 -10.40
N TYR A 55 10.86 -12.70 -9.25
CA TYR A 55 11.85 -13.78 -9.18
C TYR A 55 11.32 -15.08 -9.77
N MET A 56 10.07 -15.44 -9.47
CA MET A 56 9.44 -16.64 -10.05
C MET A 56 9.30 -16.54 -11.58
N ALA A 57 8.91 -15.36 -12.09
CA ALA A 57 8.71 -15.12 -13.51
C ALA A 57 10.00 -15.06 -14.33
N ARG A 58 11.12 -14.67 -13.70
CA ARG A 58 12.43 -14.65 -14.37
C ARG A 58 12.96 -16.07 -14.65
N GLY A 59 12.38 -17.09 -14.01
CA GLY A 59 13.04 -18.39 -13.82
C GLY A 59 14.22 -18.18 -12.87
N ALA A 60 14.25 -18.89 -11.74
CA ALA A 60 15.38 -18.78 -10.81
C ALA A 60 16.73 -18.93 -11.53
#